data_AF-A0A1D1VVA6-F1
#
_entry.id   AF-A0A1D1VVA6-F1
#
_cell.length_a   1.000
_cell.length_b   1.000
_cell.length_c   1.000
_cell.angle_alpha   90.00
_cell.angle_beta   90.00
_cell.angle_gamma   90.00
#
_symmetry.space_group_name_H-M   'P 1'
#
loop_
_entity.id
_entity.type
_entity.pdbx_description
1 polymer ?
#
loop_
_entity_poly.entity_id
_entity_poly.type
_entity_poly.pdbx_seq_one_letter_code
_entity_poly.pdbx_strand_id
1 'polypeptide(L)'
;MDYFRKALRGVSHHDEISQSVQVSLYIQKELWDWLLHFVKVTHKQTRDTIQPISISLAIPLFATAVLLGVKAAKCHIIDFLRKNWAMAVRGRNRAWEHVTESFVEVLATELNPDYFEQCTDHSDWLAERLYGVWVQEVLRKENFGPEYFPYGGAKHIFMCAFCQRWMTPELAKVLPCCSYLVVRRADGKIGYAHSELQDANFQDRIDELRRSFGTNRAMLWYLYGLLNAMKCEECDEYFQLCELSHCRHHPCPAEQCPQRTYARVYPCCNQLANSADTQKRLQLPGPQDSAG
;
A
#
# COMPACT_ATOMS: atom_id res chain seq x y z
N MET A 1 -24.08 9.29 18.47
CA MET A 1 -22.64 9.46 18.74
C MET A 1 -22.21 8.37 19.70
N ASP A 2 -21.31 7.48 19.28
CA ASP A 2 -20.94 6.31 20.09
C ASP A 2 -20.10 6.66 21.32
N TYR A 3 -19.31 7.74 21.26
CA TYR A 3 -18.55 8.26 22.40
C TYR A 3 -19.45 8.57 23.59
N PHE A 4 -20.44 9.45 23.40
CA PHE A 4 -21.40 9.81 24.46
C PHE A 4 -22.22 8.62 24.94
N ARG A 5 -22.61 7.72 24.02
CA ARG A 5 -23.34 6.51 24.40
C ARG A 5 -22.52 5.63 25.35
N LYS A 6 -21.20 5.51 25.15
CA LYS A 6 -20.31 4.79 26.06
C LYS A 6 -20.11 5.54 27.38
N ALA A 7 -19.86 6.85 27.31
CA ALA A 7 -19.66 7.68 28.50
C ALA A 7 -20.89 7.69 29.43
N LEU A 8 -22.09 7.80 28.87
CA LEU A 8 -23.34 7.87 29.63
C LEU A 8 -23.84 6.51 30.13
N ARG A 9 -23.34 5.39 29.59
CA ARG A 9 -23.72 4.03 30.04
C ARG A 9 -23.13 3.66 31.41
N GLY A 10 -22.08 4.36 31.86
CA GLY A 10 -21.47 4.15 33.18
C GLY A 10 -22.09 4.96 34.31
N VAL A 11 -23.04 5.86 34.02
CA VAL A 11 -23.59 6.80 35.00
C VAL A 11 -24.97 6.33 35.42
N SER A 12 -25.08 5.76 36.63
CA SER A 12 -26.36 5.44 37.25
C SER A 12 -27.10 6.71 37.69
N HIS A 13 -28.39 6.79 37.34
CA HIS A 13 -29.33 7.87 37.61
C HIS A 13 -29.22 8.47 39.02
N HIS A 14 -28.85 9.75 39.14
CA HIS A 14 -29.77 10.90 39.23
C HIS A 14 -29.02 12.19 39.64
N ASP A 15 -27.80 12.09 40.17
CA ASP A 15 -27.05 13.24 40.72
C ASP A 15 -25.82 13.70 39.89
N GLU A 16 -25.38 12.93 38.89
CA GLU A 16 -24.17 13.24 38.10
C GLU A 16 -24.42 13.59 36.62
N ILE A 17 -25.67 13.54 36.11
CA ILE A 17 -25.97 13.96 34.72
C ILE A 17 -25.70 15.48 34.53
N SER A 18 -25.63 16.22 35.64
CA SER A 18 -25.24 17.63 35.74
C SER A 18 -23.72 17.86 35.66
N GLN A 19 -22.88 16.83 35.78
CA GLN A 19 -21.46 16.98 35.44
C GLN A 19 -21.34 16.98 33.93
N SER A 20 -20.98 18.16 33.39
CA SER A 20 -20.61 18.35 31.98
C SER A 20 -19.74 17.18 31.52
N VAL A 21 -20.23 16.37 30.57
CA VAL A 21 -19.39 15.38 29.89
C VAL A 21 -18.24 16.17 29.28
N GLN A 22 -17.06 16.07 29.88
CA GLN A 22 -15.85 16.72 29.36
C GLN A 22 -15.44 15.98 28.11
N VAL A 23 -15.96 16.45 26.98
CA VAL A 23 -15.40 16.14 25.68
C VAL A 23 -13.97 16.67 25.71
N SER A 24 -13.00 15.83 25.33
CA SER A 24 -11.57 16.14 25.42
C SER A 24 -11.29 17.60 25.06
N LEU A 25 -10.48 18.28 25.89
CA LEU A 25 -10.12 19.71 25.90
C LEU A 25 -9.58 20.31 24.58
N TYR A 26 -9.69 19.58 23.48
CA TYR A 26 -9.01 19.79 22.21
C TYR A 26 -9.96 20.00 21.02
N ILE A 27 -11.27 19.85 21.20
CA ILE A 27 -12.23 20.09 20.12
C ILE A 27 -12.63 21.57 20.11
N GLN A 28 -12.22 22.30 19.08
CA GLN A 28 -12.63 23.69 18.92
C GLN A 28 -14.12 23.85 18.67
N LYS A 29 -14.63 25.01 19.09
CA LYS A 29 -16.05 25.35 19.05
C LYS A 29 -16.63 25.24 17.63
N GLU A 30 -15.89 25.67 16.61
CA GLU A 30 -16.36 25.65 15.22
C GLU A 30 -16.62 24.22 14.71
N LEU A 31 -15.76 23.26 15.05
CA LEU A 31 -15.91 21.84 14.68
C LEU A 31 -17.11 21.22 15.41
N TRP A 32 -17.26 21.57 16.68
CA TRP A 32 -18.35 21.12 17.52
C TRP A 32 -19.71 21.64 17.05
N ASP A 33 -19.80 22.94 16.76
CA ASP A 33 -21.03 23.60 16.30
C ASP A 33 -21.49 23.01 14.97
N TRP A 34 -20.57 22.76 14.03
CA TRP A 34 -20.90 22.11 12.77
C TRP A 34 -21.43 20.69 12.98
N LEU A 35 -20.76 19.88 13.82
CA LEU A 35 -21.18 18.49 14.07
C LEU A 35 -22.52 18.41 14.78
N LEU A 36 -22.77 19.29 15.75
CA LEU A 36 -24.07 19.39 16.41
C LEU A 36 -25.16 19.77 15.42
N HIS A 37 -24.91 20.77 14.58
CA HIS A 37 -25.85 21.18 13.56
C HIS A 37 -26.15 20.04 12.58
N PHE A 38 -25.12 19.34 12.10
CA PHE A 38 -25.27 18.17 11.23
C PHE A 38 -26.15 17.08 11.88
N VAL A 39 -25.92 16.76 13.14
CA VAL A 39 -26.70 15.73 13.86
C VAL A 39 -28.15 16.17 14.05
N LYS A 40 -28.40 17.45 14.40
CA LYS A 40 -29.76 17.99 14.54
C LYS A 40 -30.55 17.89 13.23
N VAL A 41 -29.93 18.27 12.12
CA VAL A 41 -30.54 18.17 10.79
C VAL A 41 -30.79 16.72 10.40
N THR A 42 -29.80 15.83 10.60
CA THR A 42 -29.90 14.41 10.25
C THR A 42 -31.01 13.70 11.03
N HIS A 43 -31.22 14.07 12.29
CA HIS A 43 -32.30 13.55 13.14
C HIS A 43 -33.62 14.33 13.02
N LYS A 44 -33.76 15.21 12.03
CA LYS A 44 -34.96 16.03 11.77
C LYS A 44 -35.41 16.85 12.99
N GLN A 45 -34.49 17.23 13.86
CA GLN A 45 -34.75 18.11 14.99
C GLN A 45 -34.88 19.58 14.55
N THR A 46 -34.36 19.91 13.37
CA THR A 46 -34.51 21.21 12.72
C THR A 46 -34.94 21.02 11.26
N ARG A 47 -35.50 22.07 10.64
CA ARG A 47 -35.83 22.11 9.21
C ARG A 47 -34.69 22.68 8.35
N ASP A 48 -33.55 22.93 8.96
CA ASP A 48 -32.40 23.54 8.31
C ASP A 48 -31.72 22.56 7.37
N THR A 49 -30.99 23.10 6.38
CA THR A 49 -30.14 22.33 5.48
C THR A 49 -28.76 22.14 6.09
N ILE A 50 -28.09 21.04 5.76
CA ILE A 50 -26.71 20.78 6.22
C ILE A 50 -25.79 21.95 5.78
N GLN A 51 -25.03 22.50 6.74
CA GLN A 51 -24.07 23.56 6.45
C GLN A 51 -22.94 23.05 5.54
N PRO A 52 -22.47 23.85 4.57
CA PRO A 52 -21.38 23.45 3.71
C PRO A 52 -20.09 23.23 4.51
N ILE A 53 -19.29 22.24 4.10
CA ILE A 53 -18.00 21.95 4.73
C ILE A 53 -16.96 22.94 4.18
N SER A 54 -16.31 23.68 5.08
CA SER A 54 -15.15 24.49 4.70
C SER A 54 -13.93 23.61 4.43
N ILE A 55 -13.22 23.87 3.33
CA ILE A 55 -12.05 23.08 2.89
C ILE A 55 -10.98 22.99 3.98
N SER A 56 -10.70 24.12 4.66
CA SER A 56 -9.69 24.19 5.74
C SER A 56 -10.08 23.39 6.98
N LEU A 57 -11.38 23.12 7.17
CA LEU A 57 -11.93 22.39 8.31
C LEU A 57 -12.23 20.93 7.98
N ALA A 58 -12.17 20.50 6.72
CA ALA A 58 -12.62 19.16 6.32
C ALA A 58 -11.85 18.02 7.03
N ILE A 59 -10.52 18.13 7.10
CA ILE A 59 -9.66 17.16 7.79
C ILE A 59 -9.91 17.13 9.32
N PRO A 60 -9.83 18.26 10.06
CA PRO A 60 -10.08 18.24 11.50
C PRO A 60 -11.53 17.88 11.85
N LEU A 61 -12.50 18.23 11.00
CA LEU A 61 -13.90 17.82 11.16
C LEU A 61 -14.06 16.31 11.01
N PHE A 62 -13.37 15.69 10.04
CA PHE A 62 -13.35 14.23 9.89
C PHE A 62 -12.73 13.56 11.12
N ALA A 63 -11.57 14.05 11.58
CA ALA A 63 -10.92 13.54 12.79
C ALA A 63 -11.86 13.61 14.01
N THR A 64 -12.55 14.73 14.19
CA THR A 64 -13.53 14.93 15.27
C THR A 64 -14.73 13.99 15.13
N ALA A 65 -15.25 13.79 13.91
CA ALA A 65 -16.34 12.87 13.65
C ALA A 65 -15.98 11.40 13.95
N VAL A 66 -14.74 11.00 13.66
CA VAL A 66 -14.19 9.67 14.01
C VAL A 66 -14.07 9.54 15.52
N LEU A 67 -13.46 10.53 16.19
CA LEU A 67 -13.28 10.54 17.65
C LEU A 67 -14.62 10.40 18.40
N LEU A 68 -15.64 11.15 17.96
CA LEU A 68 -16.98 11.13 18.57
C LEU A 68 -17.84 9.93 18.13
N GLY A 69 -17.40 9.17 17.13
CA GLY A 69 -18.13 8.03 16.57
C GLY A 69 -19.46 8.46 15.91
N VAL A 70 -19.41 9.47 15.03
CA VAL A 70 -20.57 9.99 14.30
C VAL A 70 -20.55 9.45 12.86
N LYS A 71 -21.03 8.21 12.67
CA LYS A 71 -20.92 7.48 11.39
C LYS A 71 -21.48 8.25 10.18
N ALA A 72 -22.66 8.86 10.31
CA ALA A 72 -23.28 9.61 9.21
C ALA A 72 -22.46 10.84 8.79
N ALA A 73 -21.92 11.58 9.78
CA ALA A 73 -21.05 12.72 9.52
C ALA A 73 -19.74 12.27 8.87
N LYS A 74 -19.14 11.18 9.37
CA LYS A 74 -17.93 10.57 8.79
C LYS A 74 -18.13 10.29 7.29
N CYS A 75 -19.21 9.62 6.91
CA CYS A 75 -19.49 9.31 5.50
C CYS A 75 -19.72 10.58 4.67
N HIS A 76 -20.45 11.56 5.19
CA HIS A 76 -20.67 12.80 4.45
C HIS A 76 -19.36 13.57 4.20
N ILE A 77 -18.48 13.63 5.20
CA ILE A 77 -17.20 14.34 5.11
C ILE A 77 -16.21 13.57 4.22
N ILE A 78 -16.18 12.23 4.24
CA ILE A 78 -15.29 11.46 3.35
C ILE A 78 -15.64 11.70 1.88
N ASP A 79 -16.94 11.76 1.54
CA ASP A 79 -17.38 12.03 0.17
C ASP A 79 -16.97 13.44 -0.30
N PHE A 80 -16.97 14.41 0.62
CA PHE A 80 -16.46 15.75 0.35
C PHE A 80 -14.93 15.75 0.17
N LEU A 81 -14.21 15.04 1.04
CA LEU A 81 -12.75 14.91 0.97
C LEU A 81 -12.29 14.22 -0.32
N ARG A 82 -12.99 13.15 -0.78
CA ARG A 82 -12.71 12.47 -2.05
C ARG A 82 -12.86 13.37 -3.29
N LYS A 83 -13.56 14.50 -3.18
CA LYS A 83 -13.70 15.46 -4.29
C LYS A 83 -12.70 16.62 -4.19
N ASN A 84 -12.22 16.92 -2.99
CA ASN A 84 -11.46 18.13 -2.69
C ASN A 84 -10.13 17.85 -1.97
N TRP A 85 -9.61 16.62 -2.02
CA TRP A 85 -8.49 16.18 -1.18
C TRP A 85 -7.26 17.08 -1.33
N ALA A 86 -6.81 17.31 -2.56
CA ALA A 86 -5.66 18.17 -2.83
C ALA A 86 -5.81 19.59 -2.25
N MET A 87 -7.02 20.15 -2.30
CA MET A 87 -7.32 21.47 -1.72
C MET A 87 -7.39 21.42 -0.20
N ALA A 88 -7.99 20.36 0.36
CA ALA A 88 -8.11 20.15 1.80
C ALA A 88 -6.73 19.99 2.44
N VAL A 89 -5.82 19.24 1.82
CA VAL A 89 -4.44 19.05 2.28
C VAL A 89 -3.67 20.35 2.24
N ARG A 90 -3.75 21.13 1.15
CA ARG A 90 -3.02 22.41 1.03
C ARG A 90 -3.58 23.52 1.92
N GLY A 91 -4.91 23.58 2.03
CA GLY A 91 -5.63 24.64 2.75
C GLY A 91 -5.84 24.35 4.23
N ARG A 92 -5.43 23.19 4.74
CA ARG A 92 -5.58 22.87 6.15
C ARG A 92 -4.70 23.75 7.02
N ASN A 93 -5.20 24.00 8.21
CA ASN A 93 -4.40 24.64 9.25
C ASN A 93 -3.76 23.54 10.13
N ARG A 94 -2.43 23.52 10.18
CA ARG A 94 -1.64 22.52 10.92
C ARG A 94 -1.82 22.62 12.45
N ALA A 95 -2.28 23.77 12.96
CA ALA A 95 -2.52 23.97 14.39
C ALA A 95 -3.69 23.12 14.96
N TRP A 96 -4.46 22.45 14.08
CA TRP A 96 -5.71 21.75 14.42
C TRP A 96 -5.53 20.23 14.30
N GLU A 97 -4.31 19.78 14.04
CA GLU A 97 -3.95 18.37 13.85
C GLU A 97 -3.82 17.65 15.21
N HIS A 98 -4.92 17.55 15.94
CA HIS A 98 -5.05 16.56 17.01
C HIS A 98 -5.39 15.21 16.37
N VAL A 99 -4.49 14.76 15.51
CA VAL A 99 -4.68 13.55 14.72
C VAL A 99 -4.31 12.36 15.60
N THR A 100 -5.34 11.66 16.06
CA THR A 100 -5.18 10.37 16.71
C THR A 100 -4.76 9.32 15.68
N GLU A 101 -4.01 8.32 16.12
CA GLU A 101 -3.62 7.18 15.27
C GLU A 101 -4.86 6.49 14.66
N SER A 102 -5.96 6.43 15.42
CA SER A 102 -7.26 5.93 14.95
C SER A 102 -7.86 6.72 13.78
N PHE A 103 -7.58 8.03 13.66
CA PHE A 103 -8.02 8.79 12.48
C PHE A 103 -7.24 8.37 11.25
N VAL A 104 -5.92 8.18 11.36
CA VAL A 104 -5.05 7.86 10.21
C VAL A 104 -5.44 6.49 9.67
N GLU A 105 -5.68 5.51 10.54
CA GLU A 105 -6.12 4.17 10.17
C GLU A 105 -7.48 4.18 9.45
N VAL A 106 -8.46 4.90 9.99
CA VAL A 106 -9.79 5.02 9.39
C VAL A 106 -9.71 5.74 8.04
N LEU A 107 -8.90 6.80 7.95
CA LEU A 107 -8.71 7.54 6.72
C LEU A 107 -7.99 6.69 5.66
N ALA A 108 -6.96 5.94 6.03
CA ALA A 108 -6.23 5.02 5.16
C ALA A 108 -7.11 3.87 4.64
N THR A 109 -8.16 3.50 5.36
CA THR A 109 -9.14 2.50 4.90
C THR A 109 -10.09 3.07 3.84
N GLU A 110 -10.41 4.36 3.94
CA GLU A 110 -11.40 5.02 3.10
C GLU A 110 -10.78 5.69 1.86
N LEU A 111 -9.49 6.02 1.93
CA LEU A 111 -8.67 6.53 0.84
C LEU A 111 -7.80 5.42 0.27
N ASN A 112 -7.58 5.47 -1.04
CA ASN A 112 -6.74 4.53 -1.76
C ASN A 112 -5.36 5.15 -2.07
N PRO A 113 -4.25 4.40 -1.96
CA PRO A 113 -2.93 4.85 -2.40
C PRO A 113 -2.89 5.54 -3.78
N ASP A 114 -3.59 5.01 -4.78
CA ASP A 114 -3.56 5.59 -6.15
C ASP A 114 -4.25 6.95 -6.22
N TYR A 115 -5.39 7.06 -5.52
CA TYR A 115 -6.10 8.32 -5.39
C TYR A 115 -5.21 9.36 -4.70
N PHE A 116 -4.42 8.92 -3.72
CA PHE A 116 -3.51 9.78 -2.98
C PHE A 116 -2.29 10.20 -3.80
N GLU A 117 -1.70 9.31 -4.61
CA GLU A 117 -0.58 9.65 -5.52
C GLU A 117 -0.95 10.76 -6.52
N GLN A 118 -2.18 10.75 -7.02
CA GLN A 118 -2.66 11.79 -7.94
C GLN A 118 -2.84 13.16 -7.27
N CYS A 119 -2.91 13.19 -5.93
CA CYS A 119 -3.11 14.39 -5.14
C CYS A 119 -1.79 14.83 -4.49
N THR A 120 -1.08 15.70 -5.21
CA THR A 120 0.24 16.32 -4.92
C THR A 120 0.71 16.56 -3.47
N ASP A 121 2.04 16.65 -3.36
CA ASP A 121 2.97 16.92 -2.24
C ASP A 121 3.12 15.80 -1.20
N HIS A 122 3.95 14.82 -1.57
CA HIS A 122 4.28 13.66 -0.74
C HIS A 122 5.26 13.98 0.41
N SER A 123 5.73 15.23 0.52
CA SER A 123 6.61 15.65 1.63
C SER A 123 5.85 15.90 2.95
N ASP A 124 4.54 15.67 2.92
CA ASP A 124 3.64 15.88 4.04
C ASP A 124 3.75 14.79 5.11
N TRP A 125 3.78 15.19 6.39
CA TRP A 125 3.74 14.28 7.53
C TRP A 125 2.51 13.36 7.52
N LEU A 126 1.36 13.84 7.03
CA LEU A 126 0.14 13.04 6.95
C LEU A 126 0.26 11.99 5.84
N ALA A 127 0.86 12.35 4.70
CA ALA A 127 1.18 11.42 3.62
C ALA A 127 2.05 10.28 4.15
N GLU A 128 3.14 10.62 4.84
CA GLU A 128 4.08 9.65 5.37
C GLU A 128 3.42 8.69 6.37
N ARG A 129 2.51 9.16 7.23
CA ARG A 129 1.75 8.30 8.14
C ARG A 129 0.73 7.41 7.42
N LEU A 130 0.04 7.92 6.40
CA LEU A 130 -0.87 7.11 5.58
C LEU A 130 -0.11 5.99 4.86
N TYR A 131 1.03 6.30 4.25
CA TYR A 131 1.91 5.30 3.66
C TYR A 131 2.38 4.29 4.70
N GLY A 132 2.72 4.72 5.92
CA GLY A 132 3.06 3.84 7.02
C GLY A 132 1.94 2.84 7.33
N VAL A 133 0.68 3.29 7.41
CA VAL A 133 -0.47 2.39 7.62
C VAL A 133 -0.60 1.39 6.48
N TRP A 134 -0.58 1.84 5.22
CA TRP A 134 -0.70 0.95 4.07
C TRP A 134 0.42 -0.08 3.98
N VAL A 135 1.67 0.32 4.27
CA VAL A 135 2.79 -0.64 4.36
C VAL A 135 2.49 -1.70 5.41
N GLN A 136 2.04 -1.32 6.61
CA GLN A 136 1.69 -2.28 7.65
C GLN A 136 0.53 -3.19 7.25
N GLU A 137 -0.46 -2.66 6.52
CA GLU A 137 -1.53 -3.48 5.99
C GLU A 137 -0.98 -4.53 5.03
N VAL A 138 -0.14 -4.14 4.06
CA VAL A 138 0.49 -5.04 3.07
C VAL A 138 1.29 -6.16 3.74
N LEU A 139 1.96 -5.86 4.85
CA LEU A 139 2.73 -6.84 5.61
C LEU A 139 1.84 -7.80 6.42
N ARG A 140 0.63 -7.38 6.84
CA ARG A 140 -0.21 -8.14 7.78
C ARG A 140 -1.38 -8.88 7.14
N LYS A 141 -1.98 -8.32 6.09
CA LYS A 141 -3.15 -8.91 5.42
C LYS A 141 -2.71 -9.96 4.40
N GLU A 142 -3.49 -11.03 4.28
CA GLU A 142 -3.26 -12.08 3.29
C GLU A 142 -3.87 -11.73 1.93
N ASN A 143 -5.07 -11.15 1.94
CA ASN A 143 -5.85 -10.91 0.74
C ASN A 143 -6.30 -9.44 0.67
N PHE A 144 -6.11 -8.85 -0.51
CA PHE A 144 -6.45 -7.46 -0.82
C PHE A 144 -7.51 -7.35 -1.92
N GLY A 145 -8.05 -8.47 -2.39
CA GLY A 145 -8.88 -8.51 -3.59
C GLY A 145 -8.06 -8.37 -4.88
N PRO A 146 -8.73 -8.41 -6.04
CA PRO A 146 -8.05 -8.52 -7.34
C PRO A 146 -7.43 -7.20 -7.84
N GLU A 147 -7.79 -6.06 -7.26
CA GLU A 147 -7.45 -4.74 -7.83
C GLU A 147 -6.00 -4.30 -7.55
N TYR A 148 -5.49 -4.47 -6.32
CA TYR A 148 -4.17 -3.96 -5.91
C TYR A 148 -3.10 -5.03 -5.73
N PHE A 149 -3.44 -6.11 -5.04
CA PHE A 149 -2.53 -7.24 -4.82
C PHE A 149 -3.26 -8.53 -5.21
N PRO A 150 -3.47 -8.77 -6.51
CA PRO A 150 -4.08 -10.00 -7.02
C PRO A 150 -3.37 -11.28 -6.56
N TYR A 151 -2.08 -11.19 -6.21
CA TYR A 151 -1.28 -12.30 -5.68
C TYR A 151 -1.11 -12.28 -4.15
N GLY A 152 -1.94 -11.50 -3.45
CA GLY A 152 -1.96 -11.42 -1.99
C GLY A 152 -0.89 -10.51 -1.38
N GLY A 153 -0.98 -10.34 -0.06
CA GLY A 153 -0.05 -9.55 0.73
C GLY A 153 1.23 -10.31 1.13
N ALA A 154 2.13 -9.61 1.83
CA ALA A 154 3.43 -10.15 2.22
C ALA A 154 3.42 -11.02 3.49
N LYS A 155 2.24 -11.33 4.07
CA LYS A 155 2.15 -12.10 5.32
C LYS A 155 2.82 -13.48 5.23
N HIS A 156 2.68 -14.15 4.09
CA HIS A 156 3.22 -15.49 3.82
C HIS A 156 4.32 -15.46 2.75
N ILE A 157 5.06 -14.36 2.67
CA ILE A 157 6.14 -14.24 1.69
C ILE A 157 7.32 -15.11 2.10
N PHE A 158 7.96 -15.74 1.12
CA PHE A 158 9.14 -16.56 1.33
C PHE A 158 10.19 -16.25 0.26
N MET A 159 11.43 -16.64 0.54
CA MET A 159 12.51 -16.55 -0.45
C MET A 159 12.76 -17.93 -1.06
N CYS A 160 12.82 -18.00 -2.39
CA CYS A 160 13.12 -19.25 -3.07
C CYS A 160 14.63 -19.59 -2.99
N ALA A 161 14.98 -20.80 -2.57
CA ALA A 161 16.38 -21.25 -2.44
C ALA A 161 17.14 -21.28 -3.79
N PHE A 162 16.44 -21.40 -4.92
CA PHE A 162 17.06 -21.50 -6.24
C PHE A 162 17.19 -20.15 -6.94
N CYS A 163 16.09 -19.38 -7.04
CA CYS A 163 16.11 -18.09 -7.74
C CYS A 163 16.36 -16.90 -6.80
N GLN A 164 16.40 -17.12 -5.48
CA GLN A 164 16.66 -16.09 -4.45
C GLN A 164 15.69 -14.90 -4.53
N ARG A 165 14.50 -15.11 -5.10
CA ARG A 165 13.43 -14.10 -5.15
C ARG A 165 12.47 -14.26 -3.98
N TRP A 166 12.05 -13.12 -3.44
CA TRP A 166 10.96 -13.02 -2.48
C TRP A 166 9.62 -13.03 -3.22
N MET A 167 8.71 -13.90 -2.82
CA MET A 167 7.39 -14.02 -3.47
C MET A 167 6.35 -14.61 -2.54
N THR A 168 5.08 -14.36 -2.86
CA THR A 168 3.96 -15.03 -2.19
C THR A 168 3.73 -16.43 -2.78
N PRO A 169 3.00 -17.32 -2.09
CA PRO A 169 2.61 -18.62 -2.64
C PRO A 169 1.79 -18.50 -3.92
N GLU A 170 1.05 -17.40 -4.10
CA GLU A 170 0.29 -17.09 -5.33
C GLU A 170 1.17 -16.58 -6.47
N LEU A 171 2.23 -15.81 -6.17
CA LEU A 171 3.23 -15.42 -7.17
C LEU A 171 4.10 -16.59 -7.63
N ALA A 172 4.48 -17.48 -6.71
CA ALA A 172 5.29 -18.68 -7.02
C ALA A 172 4.64 -19.60 -8.07
N LYS A 173 3.32 -19.50 -8.20
CA LYS A 173 2.50 -20.22 -9.19
C LYS A 173 2.81 -19.85 -10.63
N VAL A 174 3.13 -18.58 -10.85
CA VAL A 174 3.26 -17.98 -12.18
C VAL A 174 4.70 -17.58 -12.50
N LEU A 175 5.51 -17.27 -11.49
CA LEU A 175 6.88 -16.81 -11.68
C LEU A 175 7.83 -17.96 -12.06
N PRO A 176 8.64 -17.80 -13.12
CA PRO A 176 9.64 -18.78 -13.52
C PRO A 176 10.77 -18.92 -12.49
N CYS A 177 11.12 -20.18 -12.20
CA CYS A 177 12.21 -20.55 -11.29
C CYS A 177 13.47 -20.98 -12.06
N CYS A 178 14.65 -20.77 -11.45
CA CYS A 178 15.94 -21.25 -11.98
C CYS A 178 16.18 -22.76 -11.74
N SER A 179 15.32 -23.44 -10.97
CA SER A 179 15.43 -24.89 -10.76
C SER A 179 15.07 -25.70 -12.01
N TYR A 180 14.36 -25.09 -12.98
CA TYR A 180 13.78 -25.72 -14.18
C TYR A 180 12.81 -26.90 -13.89
N LEU A 181 12.59 -27.23 -12.62
CA LEU A 181 11.64 -28.23 -12.20
C LEU A 181 10.24 -27.64 -12.33
N VAL A 182 9.37 -28.37 -13.02
CA VAL A 182 7.96 -28.05 -13.12
C VAL A 182 7.14 -29.08 -12.35
N VAL A 183 6.10 -28.61 -11.67
CA VAL A 183 5.20 -29.47 -10.87
C VAL A 183 3.81 -29.38 -11.45
N ARG A 184 3.16 -30.53 -11.59
CA ARG A 184 1.74 -30.59 -11.88
C ARG A 184 0.95 -30.27 -10.62
N ARG A 185 0.11 -29.24 -10.72
CA ARG A 185 -0.59 -28.64 -9.59
C ARG A 185 -1.95 -29.29 -9.38
N ALA A 186 -2.59 -29.02 -8.25
CA ALA A 186 -3.90 -29.58 -7.92
C ALA A 186 -5.01 -29.20 -8.91
N ASP A 187 -4.87 -28.06 -9.60
CA ASP A 187 -5.76 -27.60 -10.67
C ASP A 187 -5.44 -28.24 -12.04
N GLY A 188 -4.49 -29.17 -12.09
CA GLY A 188 -4.05 -29.86 -13.30
C GLY A 188 -3.07 -29.07 -14.18
N LYS A 189 -2.79 -27.80 -13.85
CA LYS A 189 -1.85 -26.96 -14.60
C LYS A 189 -0.40 -27.31 -14.25
N ILE A 190 0.52 -27.03 -15.17
CA ILE A 190 1.96 -27.13 -14.95
C ILE A 190 2.42 -25.77 -14.43
N GLY A 191 3.11 -25.74 -13.29
CA GLY A 191 3.73 -24.53 -12.75
C GLY A 191 5.17 -24.77 -12.33
N TYR A 192 5.83 -23.71 -11.86
CA TYR A 192 7.22 -23.77 -11.44
C TYR A 192 7.38 -24.35 -10.04
N ALA A 193 8.44 -25.15 -9.83
CA ALA A 193 8.83 -25.65 -8.52
C ALA A 193 9.72 -24.62 -7.82
N HIS A 194 9.17 -23.96 -6.80
CA HIS A 194 9.93 -23.14 -5.86
C HIS A 194 10.09 -23.91 -4.54
N SER A 195 11.26 -23.78 -3.91
CA SER A 195 11.52 -24.30 -2.57
C SER A 195 11.87 -23.14 -1.67
N GLU A 196 11.24 -23.08 -0.51
CA GLU A 196 11.55 -22.07 0.51
C GLU A 196 12.97 -22.26 1.06
N LEU A 197 13.70 -21.16 1.22
CA LEU A 197 14.97 -21.12 1.93
C LEU A 197 14.69 -20.96 3.43
N GLN A 198 15.02 -21.98 4.23
CA GLN A 198 14.64 -22.07 5.64
C GLN A 198 15.19 -20.93 6.52
N ASP A 199 16.37 -20.41 6.21
CA ASP A 199 17.01 -19.34 7.00
C ASP A 199 16.60 -17.93 6.55
N ALA A 200 15.72 -17.81 5.55
CA ALA A 200 15.31 -16.52 5.02
C ALA A 200 14.27 -15.84 5.91
N ASN A 201 14.67 -14.75 6.56
CA ASN A 201 13.76 -13.92 7.36
C ASN A 201 13.34 -12.66 6.60
N PHE A 202 12.05 -12.58 6.25
CA PHE A 202 11.54 -11.40 5.54
C PHE A 202 11.57 -10.14 6.40
N GLN A 203 11.47 -10.25 7.73
CA GLN A 203 11.51 -9.09 8.61
C GLN A 203 12.88 -8.39 8.56
N ASP A 204 13.96 -9.15 8.49
CA ASP A 204 15.31 -8.59 8.35
C ASP A 204 15.46 -7.84 7.02
N ARG A 205 14.87 -8.40 5.96
CA ARG A 205 14.80 -7.74 4.65
C ARG A 205 13.99 -6.44 4.72
N ILE A 206 12.86 -6.44 5.42
CA ILE A 206 12.06 -5.23 5.62
C ILE A 206 12.84 -4.15 6.36
N ASP A 207 13.60 -4.52 7.40
CA ASP A 207 14.37 -3.55 8.17
C ASP A 207 15.57 -3.02 7.38
N GLU A 208 16.15 -3.82 6.48
CA GLU A 208 17.12 -3.35 5.48
C GLU A 208 16.47 -2.36 4.51
N LEU A 209 15.31 -2.70 3.94
CA LEU A 209 14.60 -1.84 2.99
C LEU A 209 14.19 -0.50 3.61
N ARG A 210 13.75 -0.51 4.88
CA ARG A 210 13.46 0.71 5.65
C ARG A 210 14.68 1.63 5.77
N ARG A 211 15.86 1.05 6.01
CA ARG A 211 17.13 1.79 6.06
C ARG A 211 17.51 2.36 4.69
N SER A 212 17.18 1.67 3.59
CA SER A 212 17.53 2.10 2.23
C SER A 212 16.59 3.14 1.62
N PHE A 213 15.27 2.99 1.79
CA PHE A 213 14.28 3.81 1.07
C PHE A 213 13.97 5.17 1.72
N GLY A 214 14.26 5.34 3.01
CA GLY A 214 14.10 6.60 3.75
C GLY A 214 12.66 7.11 3.93
N THR A 215 11.67 6.60 3.19
CA THR A 215 10.24 6.99 3.26
C THR A 215 9.33 5.78 3.14
N ASN A 216 8.18 5.82 3.82
CA ASN A 216 7.15 4.78 3.73
C ASN A 216 6.53 4.74 2.33
N ARG A 217 6.47 5.87 1.62
CA ARG A 217 6.02 5.93 0.22
C ARG A 217 6.86 5.02 -0.68
N ALA A 218 8.18 5.18 -0.66
CA ALA A 218 9.08 4.37 -1.48
C ALA A 218 9.01 2.89 -1.08
N MET A 219 8.86 2.59 0.21
CA MET A 219 8.67 1.24 0.69
C MET A 219 7.36 0.60 0.19
N LEU A 220 6.24 1.34 0.21
CA LEU A 220 4.96 0.86 -0.31
C LEU A 220 5.07 0.47 -1.78
N TRP A 221 5.64 1.35 -2.61
CA TRP A 221 5.76 1.11 -4.04
C TRP A 221 6.77 0.01 -4.39
N TYR A 222 7.82 -0.14 -3.59
CA TYR A 222 8.70 -1.30 -3.71
C TYR A 222 7.95 -2.60 -3.41
N LEU A 223 7.18 -2.66 -2.31
CA LEU A 223 6.38 -3.83 -1.97
C LEU A 223 5.31 -4.11 -3.03
N TYR A 224 4.67 -3.07 -3.56
CA TYR A 224 3.76 -3.18 -4.70
C TYR A 224 4.47 -3.82 -5.91
N GLY A 225 5.69 -3.36 -6.23
CA GLY A 225 6.51 -3.94 -7.28
C GLY A 225 6.90 -5.40 -7.04
N LEU A 226 7.20 -5.75 -5.79
CA LEU A 226 7.61 -7.09 -5.40
C LEU A 226 6.45 -8.10 -5.42
N LEU A 227 5.27 -7.66 -4.97
CA LEU A 227 4.09 -8.53 -4.77
C LEU A 227 3.19 -8.61 -6.01
N ASN A 228 3.53 -7.88 -7.07
CA ASN A 228 2.82 -7.93 -8.34
C ASN A 228 3.72 -8.41 -9.47
N ALA A 229 3.09 -9.02 -10.48
CA ALA A 229 3.76 -9.54 -11.64
C ALA A 229 3.04 -9.16 -12.93
N MET A 230 3.81 -8.98 -14.00
CA MET A 230 3.29 -8.81 -15.36
C MET A 230 3.81 -9.91 -16.26
N LYS A 231 3.10 -10.11 -17.38
CA LYS A 231 3.49 -11.03 -18.44
C LYS A 231 4.13 -10.24 -19.58
N CYS A 232 5.29 -10.66 -20.04
CA CYS A 232 5.93 -10.06 -21.21
C CYS A 232 5.20 -10.50 -22.48
N GLU A 233 4.86 -9.56 -23.37
CA GLU A 233 4.20 -9.88 -24.64
C GLU A 233 5.14 -10.58 -25.65
N GLU A 234 6.45 -10.34 -25.55
CA GLU A 234 7.43 -10.91 -26.47
C GLU A 234 7.79 -12.37 -26.13
N CYS A 235 8.06 -12.66 -24.85
CA CYS A 235 8.52 -13.98 -24.42
C CYS A 235 7.48 -14.82 -23.66
N ASP A 236 6.29 -14.27 -23.40
CA ASP A 236 5.18 -14.91 -22.68
C ASP A 236 5.51 -15.31 -21.22
N GLU A 237 6.67 -14.89 -20.68
CA GLU A 237 7.08 -15.16 -19.29
C GLU A 237 6.53 -14.10 -18.32
N TYR A 238 6.19 -14.56 -17.10
CA TYR A 238 5.87 -13.66 -15.98
C TYR A 238 7.14 -13.15 -15.29
N PHE A 239 7.11 -11.90 -14.84
CA PHE A 239 8.19 -11.26 -14.06
C PHE A 239 7.59 -10.32 -13.01
N GLN A 240 8.31 -10.07 -11.92
CA GLN A 240 7.83 -9.17 -10.86
C GLN A 240 7.93 -7.71 -11.34
N LEU A 241 7.00 -6.85 -10.92
CA LEU A 241 7.00 -5.44 -11.32
C LEU A 241 8.26 -4.70 -10.87
N CYS A 242 8.89 -5.09 -9.75
CA CYS A 242 10.18 -4.54 -9.32
C CYS A 242 11.32 -4.84 -10.31
N GLU A 243 11.13 -5.78 -11.23
CA GLU A 243 12.07 -6.16 -12.28
C GLU A 243 11.76 -5.48 -13.62
N LEU A 244 10.76 -4.58 -13.71
CA LEU A 244 10.35 -3.93 -14.97
C LEU A 244 11.51 -3.21 -15.69
N SER A 245 12.50 -2.71 -14.94
CA SER A 245 13.71 -2.08 -15.48
C SER A 245 14.78 -3.08 -15.95
N HIS A 246 14.57 -4.38 -15.76
CA HIS A 246 15.47 -5.47 -16.12
C HIS A 246 14.76 -6.39 -17.11
N CYS A 247 14.94 -6.11 -18.40
CA CYS A 247 14.42 -7.03 -19.42
C CYS A 247 15.17 -8.36 -19.30
N ARG A 248 14.47 -9.50 -19.26
CA ARG A 248 15.14 -10.82 -19.34
C ARG A 248 15.40 -11.27 -20.77
N HIS A 249 14.74 -10.61 -21.73
CA HIS A 249 14.87 -10.91 -23.14
C HIS A 249 15.79 -9.90 -23.80
N HIS A 250 17.07 -10.23 -23.84
CA HIS A 250 18.03 -9.51 -24.66
C HIS A 250 18.38 -10.37 -25.86
N PRO A 251 18.24 -9.85 -27.11
CA PRO A 251 18.60 -10.59 -28.31
C PRO A 251 20.09 -10.97 -28.33
N CYS A 252 20.94 -10.09 -27.81
CA CYS A 252 22.40 -10.27 -27.74
C CYS A 252 22.87 -10.61 -26.31
N PRO A 253 23.97 -11.37 -26.16
CA PRO A 253 24.58 -11.60 -24.84
C PRO A 253 25.13 -10.30 -24.26
N ALA A 254 25.26 -10.25 -22.94
CA ALA A 254 25.86 -9.10 -22.28
C ALA A 254 27.38 -9.04 -22.53
N GLU A 255 27.86 -7.88 -22.96
CA GLU A 255 29.26 -7.58 -23.26
C GLU A 255 29.91 -6.82 -22.09
N GLN A 256 31.23 -6.82 -22.00
CA GLN A 256 31.92 -6.11 -20.91
C GLN A 256 31.73 -4.60 -21.04
N CYS A 257 31.32 -3.95 -19.96
CA CYS A 257 31.08 -2.51 -19.94
C CYS A 257 32.40 -1.77 -20.16
N PRO A 258 32.51 -0.90 -21.18
CA PRO A 258 33.75 -0.16 -21.47
C PRO A 258 34.21 0.73 -20.30
N GLN A 259 33.27 1.14 -19.44
CA GLN A 259 33.49 2.10 -18.36
C GLN A 259 33.65 1.43 -16.99
N ARG A 260 33.36 0.13 -16.86
CA ARG A 260 33.34 -0.59 -15.58
C ARG A 260 33.87 -2.01 -15.77
N THR A 261 35.05 -2.28 -15.23
CA THR A 261 35.82 -3.53 -15.41
C THR A 261 35.05 -4.79 -15.00
N TYR A 262 34.13 -4.68 -14.03
CA TYR A 262 33.38 -5.81 -13.46
C TYR A 262 31.89 -5.82 -13.80
N ALA A 263 31.46 -5.01 -14.76
CA ALA A 263 30.07 -4.95 -15.17
C ALA A 263 29.92 -5.45 -16.61
N ARG A 264 28.84 -6.19 -16.87
CA ARG A 264 28.41 -6.52 -18.24
C ARG A 264 27.17 -5.72 -18.59
N VAL A 265 27.03 -5.32 -19.85
CA VAL A 265 25.91 -4.54 -20.39
C VAL A 265 25.36 -5.19 -21.65
N TYR A 266 24.05 -5.13 -21.84
CA TYR A 266 23.40 -5.67 -23.02
C TYR A 266 23.49 -4.71 -24.21
N PRO A 267 24.03 -5.12 -25.38
CA PRO A 267 24.18 -4.22 -26.53
C PRO A 267 22.87 -3.64 -27.08
N CYS A 268 21.76 -4.35 -26.87
CA CYS A 268 20.44 -3.95 -27.38
C CYS A 268 19.80 -2.77 -26.65
N CYS A 269 20.10 -2.59 -25.36
CA CYS A 269 19.46 -1.56 -24.52
C CYS A 269 20.42 -0.86 -23.55
N ASN A 270 21.69 -1.25 -23.56
CA ASN A 270 22.76 -0.77 -22.69
C ASN A 270 22.50 -0.93 -21.17
N GLN A 271 21.57 -1.81 -20.79
CA GLN A 271 21.28 -2.14 -19.39
C GLN A 271 22.34 -3.06 -18.80
N LEU A 272 22.61 -2.94 -17.50
CA LEU A 272 23.53 -3.79 -16.77
C LEU A 272 22.95 -5.22 -16.63
N ALA A 273 23.75 -6.22 -16.97
CA ALA A 273 23.39 -7.62 -16.76
C ALA A 273 23.50 -7.99 -15.28
N ASN A 274 22.47 -8.65 -14.75
CA ASN A 274 22.50 -9.19 -13.40
C ASN A 274 23.04 -10.63 -13.39
N SER A 275 23.37 -11.15 -12.21
CA SER A 275 23.90 -12.51 -12.03
C SER A 275 22.93 -13.60 -12.49
N ALA A 276 21.62 -13.38 -12.40
CA ALA A 276 20.58 -14.32 -12.83
C ALA A 276 20.46 -14.43 -14.36
N ASP A 277 20.65 -13.32 -15.09
CA ASP A 277 20.57 -13.30 -16.55
C ASP A 277 21.79 -13.97 -17.19
N THR A 278 22.93 -13.95 -16.49
CA THR A 278 24.18 -14.58 -16.95
C THR A 278 24.08 -16.11 -16.88
N GLN A 279 23.27 -16.66 -15.96
CA GLN A 279 23.08 -18.10 -15.78
C GLN A 279 22.05 -18.71 -16.76
N LYS A 280 21.03 -17.96 -17.19
CA LYS A 280 20.00 -18.46 -18.14
C LYS A 280 20.54 -18.84 -19.53
N ARG A 281 21.64 -18.22 -20.00
CA ARG A 281 22.17 -18.45 -21.37
C ARG A 281 23.32 -19.46 -21.47
N LEU A 282 23.93 -19.87 -20.35
CA LEU A 282 24.98 -20.91 -20.36
C LEU A 282 24.42 -22.32 -20.63
N GLN A 283 23.09 -22.47 -20.81
CA GLN A 283 22.44 -23.77 -21.01
C GLN A 283 21.41 -23.80 -22.15
N LEU A 284 21.30 -22.76 -22.99
CA LEU A 284 20.62 -22.95 -24.27
C LEU A 284 21.56 -23.77 -25.16
N PRO A 285 21.19 -24.99 -25.61
CA PRO A 285 21.94 -25.61 -26.68
C PRO A 285 21.93 -24.63 -27.86
N GLY A 286 23.12 -24.32 -28.39
CA GLY A 286 23.21 -23.56 -29.63
C GLY A 286 22.35 -24.21 -30.71
N PRO A 287 21.88 -23.46 -31.72
CA PRO A 287 21.19 -24.08 -32.84
C PRO A 287 22.06 -25.22 -33.34
N GLN A 288 21.54 -26.45 -33.28
CA GLN A 288 22.15 -27.57 -33.97
C GLN A 288 22.04 -27.22 -35.46
N ASP A 289 23.14 -26.76 -36.03
CA ASP A 289 23.31 -26.65 -37.47
C ASP A 289 23.01 -28.03 -38.06
N SER A 290 21.79 -28.17 -38.58
CA SER A 290 21.41 -29.29 -39.43
C SER A 290 21.95 -28.96 -40.81
N ALA A 291 23.24 -29.24 -40.99
CA ALA A 291 23.92 -29.21 -42.27
C ALA A 291 24.89 -30.38 -42.34
N GLY A 292 24.57 -31.37 -43.18
CA GLY A 292 25.43 -32.51 -43.53
C GLY A 292 24.75 -33.85 -43.32
#